data_AF-A0A1F5SZP2-F1
#
_entry.id   AF-A0A1F5SZP2-F1
#
_cell.length_a   1.000
_cell.length_b   1.000
_cell.length_c   1.000
_cell.angle_alpha   90.00
_cell.angle_beta   90.00
_cell.angle_gamma   90.00
#
_symmetry.space_group_name_H-M   'P 1'
#
loop_
_entity.id
_entity.type
_entity.pdbx_description
1 polymer ?
#
loop_
_entity_poly.entity_id
_entity_poly.type
_entity_poly.pdbx_seq_one_letter_code
_entity_poly.pdbx_strand_id
1 'polypeptide(L)'
;MTMTQDEKFNKVVEIMERSELDPRAQEHLRVFLLSMIEDPKFEKMIDLLDRFPSVFDHFIHCFSLKQRFFENKGDKAEWEQVLEKEKNFLGDVTTMEKDGKFKDMEEGDSEESEE
;
A
#
# COMPACT_ATOMS: atom_id res chain seq x y z
N MET A 1 -12.75 -16.40 9.45
CA MET A 1 -11.88 -17.40 10.10
C MET A 1 -10.54 -16.73 10.32
N THR A 2 -9.94 -16.88 11.50
CA THR A 2 -8.61 -16.33 11.81
C THR A 2 -7.55 -17.16 11.08
N MET A 3 -6.60 -16.53 10.42
CA MET A 3 -5.52 -17.23 9.71
C MET A 3 -4.64 -18.00 10.70
N THR A 4 -4.23 -19.21 10.31
CA THR A 4 -3.16 -19.93 10.99
C THR A 4 -1.82 -19.22 10.80
N GLN A 5 -0.83 -19.55 11.63
CA GLN A 5 0.50 -18.94 11.54
C GLN A 5 1.18 -19.23 10.19
N ASP A 6 1.00 -20.44 9.65
CA ASP A 6 1.55 -20.84 8.35
C ASP A 6 0.89 -20.08 7.20
N GLU A 7 -0.43 -19.88 7.24
CA GLU A 7 -1.15 -19.06 6.25
C GLU A 7 -0.67 -17.61 6.28
N LYS A 8 -0.47 -17.03 7.47
CA LYS A 8 0.09 -15.68 7.60
C LYS A 8 1.49 -15.58 7.01
N PHE A 9 2.35 -16.57 7.28
CA PHE A 9 3.71 -16.62 6.74
C PHE A 9 3.69 -16.70 5.21
N ASN A 10 2.90 -17.61 4.65
CA ASN A 10 2.78 -17.77 3.20
C ASN A 10 2.24 -16.50 2.54
N LYS A 11 1.30 -15.81 3.20
CA LYS A 11 0.75 -14.56 2.67
C LYS A 11 1.78 -13.43 2.62
N VAL A 12 2.64 -13.34 3.63
CA VAL A 12 3.77 -12.41 3.59
C VAL A 12 4.69 -12.74 2.42
N VAL A 13 5.06 -14.01 2.24
CA VAL A 13 5.93 -14.42 1.13
C VAL A 13 5.32 -14.05 -0.22
N GLU A 14 4.04 -14.35 -0.45
CA GLU A 14 3.32 -14.03 -1.69
C GLU A 14 3.33 -12.52 -1.99
N ILE A 15 3.02 -11.69 -0.99
CA ILE A 15 3.01 -10.23 -1.17
C ILE A 15 4.43 -9.70 -1.42
N MET A 16 5.46 -10.33 -0.84
CA MET A 16 6.85 -9.94 -1.08
C MET A 16 7.32 -10.25 -2.51
N GLU A 17 6.79 -11.26 -3.18
CA GLU A 17 7.09 -11.51 -4.59
C GLU A 17 6.66 -10.36 -5.51
N ARG A 18 5.71 -9.54 -5.07
CA ARG A 18 5.21 -8.38 -5.80
C ARG A 18 6.05 -7.12 -5.57
N SER A 19 6.94 -7.10 -4.58
CA SER A 19 7.72 -5.90 -4.26
C SER A 19 8.94 -5.75 -5.19
N GLU A 20 9.12 -4.57 -5.77
CA GLU A 20 10.31 -4.20 -6.56
C GLU A 20 11.50 -3.73 -5.69
N LEU A 21 11.50 -4.06 -4.40
CA LEU A 21 12.59 -3.74 -3.49
C LEU A 21 13.88 -4.49 -3.85
N ASP A 22 15.03 -3.91 -3.54
CA ASP A 22 16.28 -4.66 -3.58
C ASP A 22 16.25 -5.81 -2.56
N PRO A 23 17.02 -6.90 -2.77
CA PRO A 23 16.94 -8.09 -1.92
C PRO A 23 17.17 -7.83 -0.43
N ARG A 24 17.97 -6.82 -0.08
CA ARG A 24 18.24 -6.48 1.32
C ARG A 24 17.06 -5.76 1.94
N ALA A 25 16.48 -4.77 1.26
CA ALA A 25 15.27 -4.09 1.72
C ALA A 25 14.06 -5.04 1.80
N GLN A 26 13.94 -5.96 0.84
CA GLN A 26 12.91 -7.00 0.83
C GLN A 26 13.02 -7.92 2.05
N GLU A 27 14.23 -8.35 2.42
CA GLU A 27 14.43 -9.16 3.63
C GLU A 27 14.11 -8.37 4.91
N HIS A 28 14.50 -7.10 4.99
CA HIS A 28 14.15 -6.26 6.15
C HIS A 28 12.63 -6.10 6.29
N LEU A 29 11.93 -5.91 5.18
CA LEU A 29 10.48 -5.81 5.17
C LEU A 29 9.80 -7.12 5.55
N ARG A 30 10.31 -8.25 5.05
CA ARG A 30 9.83 -9.59 5.41
C ARG A 30 9.97 -9.82 6.91
N VAL A 31 11.14 -9.54 7.48
CA VAL A 31 11.38 -9.65 8.93
C VAL A 31 10.44 -8.72 9.71
N PHE A 32 10.23 -7.49 9.23
CA PHE A 32 9.30 -6.55 9.86
C PHE A 32 7.86 -7.09 9.88
N LEU A 33 7.33 -7.55 8.74
CA LEU A 33 5.98 -8.10 8.66
C LEU A 33 5.83 -9.36 9.52
N LEU A 34 6.82 -10.25 9.50
CA LEU A 34 6.82 -11.44 10.35
C LEU A 34 6.91 -11.11 11.85
N SER A 35 7.57 -10.02 12.24
CA SER A 35 7.60 -9.57 13.63
C SER A 35 6.22 -9.13 14.15
N MET A 36 5.31 -8.81 13.24
CA MET A 36 3.93 -8.41 13.56
C MET A 36 2.93 -9.57 13.48
N ILE A 37 3.36 -10.81 13.22
CA ILE A 37 2.47 -11.93 12.91
C ILE A 37 1.49 -12.29 14.06
N GLU A 38 1.89 -11.98 15.30
CA GLU A 38 1.08 -12.18 16.51
C GLU A 38 0.15 -10.99 16.81
N ASP A 39 0.28 -9.86 16.09
CA ASP A 39 -0.57 -8.69 16.29
C ASP A 39 -2.01 -9.02 15.83
N PRO A 40 -3.04 -8.78 16.67
CA PRO A 40 -4.44 -9.01 16.32
C PRO A 40 -4.93 -8.27 15.07
N LYS A 41 -4.24 -7.20 14.65
CA LYS A 41 -4.55 -6.41 13.46
C LYS A 41 -3.78 -6.87 12.22
N PHE A 42 -2.85 -7.81 12.36
CA PHE A 42 -1.99 -8.28 11.26
C PHE A 42 -2.81 -8.75 10.06
N GLU A 43 -3.82 -9.60 10.27
CA GLU A 43 -4.65 -10.15 9.19
C GLU A 43 -5.36 -9.05 8.40
N LYS A 44 -5.90 -8.05 9.10
CA LYS A 44 -6.54 -6.91 8.44
C LYS A 44 -5.54 -6.06 7.65
N MET A 45 -4.34 -5.89 8.18
CA MET A 45 -3.27 -5.16 7.50
C MET A 45 -2.82 -5.90 6.25
N ILE A 46 -2.55 -7.20 6.34
CA ILE A 46 -2.03 -7.98 5.22
C ILE A 46 -3.08 -8.13 4.11
N ASP A 47 -4.35 -8.31 4.47
CA ASP A 47 -5.46 -8.29 3.51
C ASP A 47 -5.58 -6.96 2.77
N LEU A 48 -5.34 -5.84 3.47
CA LEU A 48 -5.39 -4.52 2.88
C LEU A 48 -4.22 -4.30 1.90
N LEU A 49 -3.01 -4.71 2.28
CA LEU A 49 -1.85 -4.65 1.39
C LEU A 49 -2.04 -5.54 0.16
N ASP A 50 -2.63 -6.73 0.31
CA ASP A 50 -2.87 -7.63 -0.81
C ASP A 50 -3.92 -7.08 -1.79
N ARG A 51 -5.05 -6.61 -1.24
CA ARG A 51 -6.22 -6.17 -2.00
C ARG A 51 -6.02 -4.84 -2.71
N PHE A 52 -5.17 -3.96 -2.18
CA PHE A 52 -4.92 -2.63 -2.73
C PHE A 52 -3.43 -2.48 -3.09
N PRO A 53 -3.04 -2.83 -4.33
CA PRO A 53 -1.65 -2.72 -4.79
C PRO A 53 -1.03 -1.35 -4.55
N SER A 54 -1.80 -0.28 -4.81
CA SER A 54 -1.36 1.11 -4.58
C SER A 54 -0.99 1.40 -3.12
N VAL A 55 -1.72 0.82 -2.17
CA VAL A 55 -1.41 0.97 -0.74
C VAL A 55 -0.17 0.19 -0.37
N PHE A 56 0.00 -1.00 -0.95
CA PHE A 56 1.23 -1.77 -0.77
C PHE A 56 2.44 -1.04 -1.36
N ASP A 57 2.38 -0.56 -2.59
CA ASP A 57 3.46 0.21 -3.22
C ASP A 57 3.83 1.45 -2.40
N HIS A 58 2.83 2.15 -1.87
CA HIS A 58 3.06 3.29 -1.01
C HIS A 58 3.68 2.91 0.33
N PHE A 59 3.25 1.78 0.92
CA PHE A 59 3.86 1.23 2.12
C PHE A 59 5.32 0.84 1.90
N ILE A 60 5.64 0.20 0.77
CA ILE A 60 7.00 -0.11 0.32
C ILE A 60 7.85 1.15 0.20
N HIS A 61 7.31 2.18 -0.46
CA HIS A 61 7.99 3.47 -0.62
C HIS A 61 8.31 4.12 0.73
N CYS A 62 7.30 4.23 1.61
CA CYS A 62 7.48 4.74 2.98
C CYS A 62 8.53 3.93 3.77
N PHE A 63 8.50 2.61 3.65
CA PHE A 63 9.46 1.72 4.29
C PHE A 63 10.89 2.01 3.81
N SER A 64 11.08 2.14 2.50
CA SER A 64 12.39 2.45 1.90
C SER A 64 12.95 3.80 2.35
N LEU A 65 12.09 4.82 2.45
CA LEU A 65 12.48 6.16 2.94
C LEU A 65 12.93 6.10 4.39
N LYS A 66 12.18 5.38 5.24
CA LYS A 66 12.52 5.20 6.65
C LYS A 66 13.84 4.42 6.81
N GLN A 67 14.06 3.39 5.99
CA GLN A 67 15.32 2.65 6.00
C GLN A 67 16.51 3.55 5.62
N ARG A 68 16.40 4.31 4.51
CA ARG A 68 17.44 5.26 4.10
C ARG A 68 17.73 6.33 5.15
N PHE A 69 16.68 6.82 5.81
CA PHE A 69 16.81 7.78 6.90
C PHE A 69 17.67 7.23 8.05
N PHE A 70 17.39 6.00 8.49
CA PHE A 70 18.20 5.35 9.55
C PHE A 70 19.63 5.04 9.10
N GLU A 71 19.81 4.57 7.86
CA GLU A 71 21.14 4.28 7.31
C GLU A 71 22.02 5.54 7.26
N ASN A 72 21.42 6.69 6.92
CA ASN A 72 22.13 7.97 6.84
C ASN A 72 22.25 8.70 8.19
N LYS A 73 21.73 8.14 9.29
CA LYS A 73 21.64 8.81 10.60
C LYS A 73 21.02 10.20 10.50
N GLY A 74 20.00 10.33 9.65
CA GLY A 74 19.37 11.61 9.41
C GLY A 74 18.84 12.23 10.70
N ASP A 75 18.78 13.55 10.74
CA ASP A 75 18.25 14.24 11.91
C ASP A 75 16.72 14.42 11.81
N LYS A 76 16.11 14.88 12.92
CA LYS A 76 14.65 15.04 12.98
C LYS A 76 14.10 16.00 11.91
N ALA A 77 14.86 17.03 11.54
CA ALA A 77 14.42 18.01 10.56
C ALA A 77 14.44 17.43 9.13
N GLU A 78 15.43 16.60 8.81
CA GLU A 78 15.47 15.86 7.54
C GLU A 78 14.29 14.88 7.42
N TRP A 79 13.92 14.21 8.52
CA TRP A 79 12.75 13.34 8.55
C TRP A 79 11.44 14.10 8.32
N GLU A 80 11.29 15.26 8.97
CA GLU A 80 10.09 16.10 8.81
C GLU A 80 9.91 16.57 7.37
N GLN A 81 10.99 16.92 6.66
CA GLN A 81 10.93 17.29 5.23
C GLN A 81 10.54 16.11 4.33
N VAL A 82 11.01 14.90 4.64
CA VAL A 82 10.60 13.68 3.91
C VAL A 82 9.11 13.44 4.11
N LEU A 83 8.61 13.52 5.35
CA LEU A 83 7.19 13.32 5.66
C LEU A 83 6.29 14.37 5.00
N GLU A 84 6.73 15.62 4.90
CA GLU A 84 5.95 16.70 4.26
C GLU A 84 5.78 16.47 2.76
N LYS A 85 6.83 15.98 2.08
CA LYS A 85 6.76 15.60 0.66
C LYS A 85 5.80 14.42 0.43
N GLU A 86 5.82 13.43 1.32
CA GLU A 86 4.96 12.24 1.20
C GLU A 86 3.48 12.51 1.53
N LYS A 87 3.19 13.44 2.45
CA LYS A 87 1.80 13.85 2.74
C LYS A 87 1.07 14.38 1.50
N ASN A 88 1.78 15.08 0.63
CA ASN A 88 1.21 15.59 -0.61
C ASN A 88 0.90 14.45 -1.58
N PHE A 89 1.77 13.43 -1.66
CA PHE A 89 1.56 12.25 -2.49
C PHE A 89 0.32 11.43 -2.06
N LEU A 90 0.11 11.23 -0.75
CA LEU A 90 -1.08 10.55 -0.20
C LEU A 90 -2.39 11.33 -0.47
N GLY A 91 -2.32 12.65 -0.43
CA GLY A 91 -3.45 13.52 -0.80
C GLY A 91 -3.85 13.33 -2.28
N ASP A 92 -2.88 13.15 -3.16
CA ASP A 92 -3.12 12.97 -4.58
C ASP A 92 -3.67 11.57 -4.92
N VAL A 93 -3.14 10.50 -4.30
CA VAL A 93 -3.63 9.12 -4.49
C VAL A 93 -5.09 8.98 -4.04
N THR A 94 -5.45 9.59 -2.90
CA THR A 94 -6.84 9.58 -2.40
C THR A 94 -7.81 10.46 -3.20
N THR A 95 -7.28 11.42 -3.96
CA THR A 95 -8.06 12.27 -4.86
C THR A 95 -8.28 11.58 -6.21
N MET A 96 -7.28 10.89 -6.76
CA MET A 96 -7.40 10.12 -8.01
C MET A 96 -8.38 8.94 -7.91
N GLU A 97 -8.53 8.31 -6.74
CA GLU A 97 -9.56 7.27 -6.52
C GLU A 97 -11.00 7.82 -6.54
N LYS A 98 -11.20 9.13 -6.32
CA LYS A 98 -12.53 9.75 -6.42
C LYS A 98 -12.90 10.12 -7.86
N ASP A 99 -11.93 10.46 -8.70
CA ASP A 99 -12.18 10.87 -10.08
C ASP A 99 -12.35 9.69 -11.07
N GLY A 100 -12.03 8.46 -10.65
CA GLY A 100 -12.19 7.26 -11.48
C GLY A 100 -13.59 6.61 -11.52
N LYS A 101 -14.61 7.17 -10.83
CA LYS A 101 -15.93 6.51 -10.66
C LYS A 101 -17.14 7.30 -11.16
N PHE A 102 -16.97 8.25 -12.07
CA PHE A 102 -18.09 8.97 -12.70
C PHE A 102 -17.85 9.16 -14.20
N LYS A 103 -17.78 8.06 -14.97
CA LYS A 103 -17.91 8.18 -16.44
C LYS A 103 -18.49 6.97 -17.16
N ASP A 104 -19.42 6.26 -16.51
CA ASP A 104 -20.21 5.20 -17.17
C ASP A 104 -21.68 5.30 -16.72
N MET A 105 -22.38 6.39 -17.06
CA MET A 105 -23.85 6.39 -17.06
C MET A 105 -24.45 7.57 -17.83
N GLU A 106 -24.17 7.70 -19.13
CA GLU A 106 -25.07 8.40 -20.06
C GLU A 106 -24.99 7.75 -21.44
N GLU A 107 -25.56 6.55 -21.58
CA GLU A 107 -26.21 6.15 -22.83
C GLU A 107 -27.56 5.51 -22.46
N GLY A 108 -28.62 6.12 -22.97
CA GLY A 108 -30.01 5.79 -22.71
C GLY A 108 -30.88 6.51 -23.72
N ASP A 109 -30.63 6.18 -24.98
CA ASP A 109 -31.45 6.46 -26.16
C ASP A 109 -32.95 6.30 -25.83
N SER A 110 -33.77 7.25 -26.26
CA SER A 110 -35.22 7.08 -26.30
C SER A 110 -35.67 7.54 -27.68
N GLU A 111 -35.74 6.55 -28.57
CA GLU A 111 -36.46 6.59 -29.83
C GLU A 111 -37.86 7.16 -29.60
N GLU A 112 -38.11 8.37 -30.09
CA GLU A 112 -39.45 8.89 -30.28
C GLU A 112 -39.92 8.43 -31.66
N SER A 113 -40.57 7.26 -31.67
CA SER A 113 -41.27 6.72 -32.83
C SER A 113 -42.50 7.56 -33.17
N GLU A 114 -42.60 7.87 -34.45
CA GLU A 114 -43.69 8.55 -35.15
C GLU A 114 -45.07 7.94 -34.85
N GLU A 115 -46.08 8.80 -34.63
CA GLU A 115 -47.45 8.65 -35.14
C GLU A 115 -48.09 10.03 -35.40
#